data_AF-A0A813DBH7-F1
#
_entry.id   AF-A0A813DBH7-F1
#
_cell.length_a   1.000
_cell.length_b   1.000
_cell.length_c   1.000
_cell.angle_alpha   90.00
_cell.angle_beta   90.00
_cell.angle_gamma   90.00
#
_symmetry.space_group_name_H-M   'P 1'
#
loop_
_entity.id
_entity.type
_entity.pdbx_description
1 polymer ?
#
loop_
_entity_poly.entity_id
_entity_poly.type
_entity_poly.pdbx_seq_one_letter_code
_entity_poly.pdbx_strand_id
1 'polypeptide(L)'
;MMLLDLDKAMGSSFPPLSTLLAGVVSPSLLSFSSTALSAQLIVVILPILGMCSWALWEDYGVFCAIPTMSLWLKSQLAIALFLAISNVMVTSAISSGKKALGAKTETMQARIKAVKERSNKDGMGAREIRELFVCNSVLVEEALLLEDNVKASFWYNAVGAGTVAWIATTLWTFVIVLGWTFVPGVIGFAKEAEGSPNYCGAWATVFTARMSCVLALFFLIVNIFTVADWLATVLMRSQSFSVSVLAKAKDMDRNGLGLPVAELLVKAFLLRGSTDTMGAQLSVAMADQLAMESERKMFEAKLAALEGQITSRSSEVQSLTADGAEGSHAPDIQGGIEHAVADAEARAVEVAKATSEELERLLAKFSAFAEGLQQSETFQSLSASAQQAAADAQAAAQSGLESAAQAKEEILKSGPGAAQAFLDQAREQANLAAAQAGNLVSELKSSEVVQKAAAQVGSLASDMGSSEAEQEASFCLCLFVISVFLVLLDFA
;
A
#
# COMPACT_ATOMS: atom_id res chain seq x y z
N MET A 1 23.38 8.14 -35.26
CA MET A 1 24.29 8.36 -34.13
C MET A 1 23.56 8.48 -32.78
N MET A 2 22.33 9.02 -32.72
CA MET A 2 21.54 9.07 -31.48
C MET A 2 21.15 7.70 -30.85
N LEU A 3 21.13 6.60 -31.61
CA LEU A 3 20.82 5.26 -31.07
C LEU A 3 21.94 4.67 -30.19
N LEU A 4 23.21 5.03 -30.42
CA LEU A 4 24.33 4.56 -29.60
C LEU A 4 24.44 5.31 -28.26
N ASP A 5 24.04 6.59 -28.24
CA ASP A 5 23.89 7.34 -27.00
C ASP A 5 22.62 6.95 -26.26
N LEU A 6 21.59 6.48 -26.97
CA LEU A 6 20.42 5.88 -26.33
C LEU A 6 20.85 4.64 -25.53
N ASP A 7 21.61 3.70 -26.09
CA ASP A 7 22.08 2.51 -25.34
C ASP A 7 22.96 2.87 -24.12
N LYS A 8 23.81 3.88 -24.23
CA LYS A 8 24.59 4.35 -23.07
C LYS A 8 23.75 5.06 -22.02
N ALA A 9 22.81 5.91 -22.45
CA ALA A 9 21.91 6.63 -21.54
C ALA A 9 20.86 5.70 -20.92
N MET A 10 20.42 4.68 -21.66
CA MET A 10 19.56 3.61 -21.19
C MET A 10 20.32 2.70 -20.23
N GLY A 11 21.53 2.27 -20.59
CA GLY A 11 22.37 1.42 -19.73
C GLY A 11 22.77 2.08 -18.41
N SER A 12 22.82 3.42 -18.34
CA SER A 12 23.09 4.13 -17.09
C SER A 12 21.84 4.42 -16.24
N SER A 13 20.64 4.39 -16.84
CA SER A 13 19.41 4.83 -16.18
C SER A 13 18.40 3.70 -15.94
N PHE A 14 18.53 2.57 -16.62
CA PHE A 14 17.63 1.43 -16.44
C PHE A 14 18.23 0.42 -15.47
N PRO A 15 17.44 -0.02 -14.47
CA PRO A 15 17.84 -1.17 -13.69
C PRO A 15 18.01 -2.39 -14.61
N PRO A 16 18.91 -3.32 -14.26
CA PRO A 16 19.07 -4.56 -14.99
C PRO A 16 17.73 -5.26 -15.22
N LEU A 17 17.53 -5.87 -16.39
CA LEU A 17 16.27 -6.58 -16.73
C LEU A 17 15.89 -7.63 -15.68
N SER A 18 16.90 -8.25 -15.06
CA SER A 18 16.76 -9.17 -13.93
C SER A 18 16.02 -8.54 -12.75
N THR A 19 16.36 -7.30 -12.40
CA THR A 19 15.75 -6.54 -11.31
C THR A 19 14.30 -6.20 -11.62
N LEU A 20 14.00 -5.80 -12.86
CA LEU A 20 12.64 -5.53 -13.32
C LEU A 20 11.75 -6.77 -13.21
N LEU A 21 12.21 -7.91 -13.76
CA LEU A 21 11.44 -9.15 -13.72
C LEU A 21 11.20 -9.63 -12.28
N ALA A 22 12.23 -9.49 -11.44
CA ALA A 22 12.16 -9.92 -10.05
C ALA A 22 11.22 -9.03 -9.22
N GLY A 23 11.18 -7.72 -9.47
CA GLY A 23 10.28 -6.82 -8.74
C GLY A 23 8.84 -6.86 -9.25
N VAL A 24 8.59 -7.29 -10.50
CA VAL A 24 7.22 -7.63 -10.96
C VAL A 24 6.67 -8.85 -10.19
N VAL A 25 7.52 -9.82 -9.85
CA VAL A 25 7.11 -11.05 -9.15
C VAL A 25 7.03 -10.85 -7.63
N SER A 26 7.77 -9.88 -7.09
CA SER A 26 7.91 -9.62 -5.64
C SER A 26 6.57 -9.39 -4.91
N PRO A 27 5.63 -8.54 -5.38
CA PRO A 27 4.33 -8.35 -4.73
C PRO A 27 3.49 -9.63 -4.62
N SER A 28 3.56 -10.48 -5.65
CA SER A 28 2.87 -11.77 -5.67
C SER A 28 3.47 -12.75 -4.66
N LEU A 29 4.80 -12.81 -4.57
CA LEU A 29 5.50 -13.63 -3.58
C LEU A 29 5.23 -13.16 -2.14
N LEU A 30 5.27 -11.85 -1.89
CA LEU A 30 4.94 -11.28 -0.59
C LEU A 30 3.49 -11.56 -0.19
N SER A 31 2.56 -11.52 -1.16
CA SER A 31 1.16 -11.86 -0.93
C SER A 31 0.98 -13.34 -0.63
N PHE A 32 1.60 -14.21 -1.42
CA PHE A 32 1.57 -15.64 -1.20
C PHE A 32 2.16 -16.02 0.17
N SER A 33 3.33 -15.47 0.51
CA SER A 33 3.97 -15.69 1.81
C SER A 33 3.11 -15.22 2.98
N SER A 34 2.54 -14.00 2.88
CA SER A 34 1.63 -13.46 3.90
C SER A 34 0.39 -14.34 4.10
N THR A 35 -0.22 -14.82 3.01
CA THR A 35 -1.40 -15.69 3.07
C THR A 35 -1.04 -17.04 3.65
N ALA A 36 0.08 -17.64 3.23
CA ALA A 36 0.55 -18.92 3.75
C ALA A 36 0.82 -18.88 5.26
N LEU A 37 1.53 -17.85 5.74
CA LEU A 37 1.82 -17.66 7.16
C LEU A 37 0.54 -17.41 7.98
N SER A 38 -0.41 -16.66 7.42
CA SER A 38 -1.71 -16.39 8.07
C SER A 38 -2.59 -17.65 8.13
N ALA A 39 -2.64 -18.41 7.04
CA ALA A 39 -3.36 -19.68 6.99
C ALA A 39 -2.77 -20.69 7.98
N GLN A 40 -1.43 -20.80 8.04
CA GLN A 40 -0.76 -21.67 9.02
C GLN A 40 -1.04 -21.23 10.46
N LEU A 41 -1.05 -19.92 10.73
CA LEU A 41 -1.38 -19.39 12.05
C LEU A 41 -2.80 -19.79 12.49
N ILE A 42 -3.78 -19.56 11.62
CA ILE A 42 -5.21 -19.74 11.93
C ILE A 42 -5.60 -21.22 11.96
N VAL A 43 -5.15 -22.01 10.98
CA VAL A 43 -5.61 -23.40 10.78
C VAL A 43 -4.82 -24.40 11.63
N VAL A 44 -3.56 -24.11 11.96
CA VAL A 44 -2.68 -25.09 12.64
C VAL A 44 -2.25 -24.60 14.00
N ILE A 45 -1.60 -23.44 14.06
CA ILE A 45 -0.89 -23.01 15.27
C ILE A 45 -1.89 -22.66 16.38
N LEU A 46 -2.93 -21.87 16.09
CA LEU A 46 -3.94 -21.48 17.08
C LEU A 46 -4.74 -22.68 17.62
N PRO A 47 -5.26 -23.61 16.79
CA PRO A 47 -5.91 -24.82 17.29
C PRO A 47 -5.00 -25.68 18.14
N ILE A 48 -3.73 -25.89 17.73
CA ILE A 48 -2.80 -26.69 18.54
C ILE A 48 -2.46 -25.98 19.85
N LEU A 49 -2.30 -24.67 19.86
CA LEU A 49 -2.08 -23.88 21.08
C LEU A 49 -3.28 -24.01 22.03
N GLY A 50 -4.50 -23.90 21.51
CA GLY A 50 -5.73 -24.09 22.27
C GLY A 50 -5.83 -25.50 22.87
N MET A 51 -5.63 -26.54 22.05
CA MET A 51 -5.68 -27.94 22.50
C MET A 51 -4.57 -28.25 23.50
N CYS A 52 -3.34 -27.77 23.30
CA CYS A 52 -2.24 -27.99 24.24
C CYS A 52 -2.46 -27.27 25.57
N SER A 53 -3.03 -26.06 25.54
CA SER A 53 -3.38 -25.32 26.76
C SER A 53 -4.49 -26.03 27.54
N TRP A 54 -5.50 -26.54 26.83
CA TRP A 54 -6.57 -27.34 27.42
C TRP A 54 -6.06 -28.65 28.02
N ALA A 55 -5.24 -29.41 27.29
CA ALA A 55 -4.65 -30.65 27.80
C ALA A 55 -3.74 -30.41 29.01
N LEU A 56 -2.99 -29.30 29.04
CA LEU A 56 -2.16 -28.93 30.18
C LEU A 56 -2.98 -28.62 31.43
N TRP A 57 -4.17 -28.04 31.25
CA TRP A 57 -5.11 -27.73 32.33
C TRP A 57 -5.78 -29.00 32.87
N GLU A 58 -6.32 -29.83 31.97
CA GLU A 58 -7.10 -31.02 32.35
C GLU A 58 -6.22 -32.12 32.95
N ASP A 59 -5.05 -32.39 32.36
CA ASP A 59 -4.16 -33.47 32.80
C ASP A 59 -3.11 -32.98 33.83
N TYR A 60 -3.35 -31.85 34.49
CA TYR A 60 -2.40 -31.29 35.45
C TYR A 60 -2.21 -32.23 36.66
N GLY A 61 -0.99 -32.75 36.81
CA GLY A 61 -0.63 -33.65 37.91
C GLY A 61 -1.04 -35.11 37.72
N VAL A 62 -1.61 -35.47 36.56
CA VAL A 62 -1.98 -36.85 36.24
C VAL A 62 -0.74 -37.63 35.80
N PHE A 63 -0.56 -38.83 36.35
CA PHE A 63 0.53 -39.71 35.97
C PHE A 63 0.25 -40.38 34.62
N CYS A 64 1.26 -40.45 33.76
CA CYS A 64 1.21 -41.17 32.51
C CYS A 64 2.50 -41.96 32.29
N ALA A 65 2.36 -43.25 31.99
CA ALA A 65 3.49 -44.16 31.71
C ALA A 65 4.25 -43.84 30.40
N ILE A 66 3.69 -43.01 29.51
CA ILE A 66 4.33 -42.64 28.25
C ILE A 66 5.56 -41.76 28.54
N PRO A 67 6.78 -42.22 28.19
CA PRO A 67 7.98 -41.42 28.41
C PRO A 67 7.90 -40.14 27.59
N THR A 68 8.39 -39.03 28.16
CA THR A 68 8.47 -37.70 27.53
C THR A 68 7.14 -37.02 27.19
N MET A 69 5.96 -37.58 27.50
CA MET A 69 4.67 -36.98 27.12
C MET A 69 4.45 -35.58 27.71
N SER A 70 4.78 -35.40 28.99
CA SER A 70 4.69 -34.10 29.66
C SER A 70 5.71 -33.08 29.14
N LEU A 71 6.90 -33.54 28.74
CA LEU A 71 7.92 -32.70 28.11
C LEU A 71 7.50 -32.30 26.70
N TRP A 72 6.93 -33.23 25.93
CA TRP A 72 6.36 -33.00 24.62
C TRP A 72 5.29 -31.93 24.66
N LEU A 73 4.28 -32.06 25.53
CA LEU A 73 3.18 -31.09 25.65
C LEU A 73 3.69 -29.67 25.93
N LYS A 74 4.63 -29.53 26.86
CA LYS A 74 5.24 -28.24 27.21
C LYS A 74 6.07 -27.67 26.05
N SER A 75 6.85 -28.51 25.37
CA SER A 75 7.66 -28.09 24.21
C SER A 75 6.78 -27.67 23.02
N GLN A 76 5.71 -28.41 22.75
CA GLN A 76 4.77 -28.14 21.67
C GLN A 76 4.02 -26.82 21.93
N LEU A 77 3.57 -26.60 23.17
CA LEU A 77 2.93 -25.34 23.56
C LEU A 77 3.89 -24.15 23.43
N ALA A 78 5.14 -24.30 23.88
CA ALA A 78 6.15 -23.24 23.79
C ALA A 78 6.50 -22.88 22.34
N ILE A 79 6.69 -23.89 21.47
CA ILE A 79 7.00 -23.66 20.06
C ILE A 79 5.78 -23.08 19.33
N ALA A 80 4.57 -23.57 19.62
CA ALA A 80 3.33 -23.01 19.04
C ALA A 80 3.17 -21.52 19.41
N LEU A 81 3.39 -21.16 20.67
CA LEU A 81 3.32 -19.76 21.12
C LEU A 81 4.39 -18.89 20.44
N PHE A 82 5.63 -19.38 20.36
CA PHE A 82 6.72 -18.69 19.71
C PHE A 82 6.46 -18.45 18.21
N LEU A 83 5.97 -19.48 17.50
CA LEU A 83 5.59 -19.38 16.10
C LEU A 83 4.38 -18.48 15.88
N ALA A 84 3.39 -18.50 16.79
CA ALA A 84 2.22 -17.63 16.71
C ALA A 84 2.65 -16.16 16.73
N ILE A 85 3.47 -15.78 17.71
CA ILE A 85 3.99 -14.41 17.86
C ILE A 85 4.83 -14.04 16.63
N SER A 86 5.74 -14.92 16.20
CA SER A 86 6.63 -14.65 15.07
C SER A 86 5.86 -14.45 13.77
N ASN A 87 4.84 -15.28 13.50
CA ASN A 87 3.99 -15.15 12.32
C ASN A 87 3.17 -13.87 12.34
N VAL A 88 2.59 -13.49 13.49
CA VAL A 88 1.87 -12.21 13.62
C VAL A 88 2.79 -11.03 13.29
N MET A 89 4.01 -11.02 13.86
CA MET A 89 4.96 -9.92 13.64
C MET A 89 5.41 -9.82 12.17
N VAL A 90 5.69 -10.94 11.51
CA VAL A 90 6.04 -10.96 10.07
C VAL A 90 4.86 -10.50 9.21
N THR A 91 3.66 -11.03 9.46
CA THR A 91 2.45 -10.64 8.71
C THR A 91 2.12 -9.15 8.89
N SER A 92 2.26 -8.62 10.11
CA SER A 92 2.10 -7.18 10.36
C SER A 92 3.13 -6.35 9.62
N ALA A 93 4.40 -6.77 9.59
CA ALA A 93 5.45 -6.09 8.82
C ALA A 93 5.15 -6.08 7.31
N ILE A 94 4.69 -7.20 6.76
CA ILE A 94 4.28 -7.29 5.34
C ILE A 94 3.05 -6.39 5.08
N SER A 95 2.06 -6.39 5.96
CA SER A 95 0.86 -5.56 5.82
C SER A 95 1.18 -4.06 5.84
N SER A 96 1.99 -3.62 6.81
CA SER A 96 2.45 -2.23 6.88
C SER A 96 3.28 -1.84 5.65
N GLY A 97 4.13 -2.75 5.19
CA GLY A 97 4.88 -2.58 3.94
C GLY A 97 4.00 -2.42 2.72
N LYS A 98 2.99 -3.27 2.57
CA LYS A 98 2.01 -3.19 1.48
C LYS A 98 1.22 -1.89 1.51
N LYS A 99 0.84 -1.39 2.69
CA LYS A 99 0.17 -0.08 2.83
C LYS A 99 1.08 1.06 2.39
N ALA A 100 2.35 1.03 2.78
CA ALA A 100 3.33 2.02 2.34
C ALA A 100 3.56 1.99 0.82
N LEU A 101 3.66 0.78 0.25
CA LEU A 101 3.78 0.60 -1.20
C LEU A 101 2.51 1.04 -1.94
N GLY A 102 1.33 0.80 -1.38
CA GLY A 102 0.05 1.26 -1.92
C GLY A 102 -0.03 2.78 -1.98
N ALA A 103 0.32 3.47 -0.89
CA ALA A 103 0.37 4.93 -0.85
C ALA A 103 1.35 5.50 -1.90
N LYS A 104 2.54 4.90 -2.04
CA LYS A 104 3.50 5.28 -3.10
C LYS A 104 2.93 5.00 -4.50
N THR A 105 2.27 3.86 -4.69
CA THR A 105 1.63 3.49 -5.96
C THR A 105 0.58 4.51 -6.36
N GLU A 106 -0.26 4.98 -5.42
CA GLU A 106 -1.25 6.02 -5.68
C GLU A 106 -0.61 7.35 -6.12
N THR A 107 0.47 7.78 -5.44
CA THR A 107 1.18 9.01 -5.84
C THR A 107 1.81 8.89 -7.23
N MET A 108 2.42 7.75 -7.55
CA MET A 108 3.00 7.50 -8.87
C MET A 108 1.93 7.35 -9.95
N GLN A 109 0.81 6.72 -9.64
CA GLN A 109 -0.33 6.59 -10.55
C GLN A 109 -0.97 7.95 -10.84
N ALA A 110 -1.04 8.86 -9.86
CA ALA A 110 -1.47 10.23 -10.07
C ALA A 110 -0.51 10.99 -11.00
N ARG A 111 0.81 10.81 -10.84
CA ARG A 111 1.83 11.36 -11.76
C ARG A 111 1.66 10.82 -13.18
N ILE A 112 1.47 9.51 -13.33
CA ILE A 112 1.24 8.86 -14.64
C ILE A 112 -0.04 9.40 -15.31
N LYS A 113 -1.13 9.59 -14.54
CA LYS A 113 -2.36 10.19 -15.06
C LYS A 113 -2.12 11.63 -15.54
N ALA A 114 -1.42 12.45 -14.75
CA ALA A 114 -1.09 13.84 -15.12
C ALA A 114 -0.17 13.93 -16.35
N VAL A 115 0.72 12.96 -16.56
CA VAL A 115 1.55 12.86 -17.78
C VAL A 115 0.70 12.42 -18.98
N LYS A 116 -0.19 11.45 -18.78
CA LYS A 116 -1.09 10.96 -19.84
C LYS A 116 -2.06 12.05 -20.31
N GLU A 117 -2.59 12.87 -19.39
CA GLU A 117 -3.46 14.01 -19.72
C GLU A 117 -2.73 15.08 -20.53
N ARG A 118 -1.45 15.35 -20.22
CA ARG A 118 -0.61 16.24 -21.04
C ARG A 118 -0.33 15.64 -22.42
N SER A 119 0.01 14.36 -22.46
CA SER A 119 0.30 13.64 -23.70
C SER A 119 -0.88 13.56 -24.66
N ASN A 120 -2.11 13.48 -24.15
CA ASN A 120 -3.29 13.35 -25.00
C ASN A 120 -3.52 14.57 -25.91
N LYS A 121 -2.89 15.72 -25.60
CA LYS A 121 -2.96 16.94 -26.42
C LYS A 121 -1.90 17.00 -27.51
N ASP A 122 -0.67 16.54 -27.23
CA ASP A 122 0.49 16.73 -28.12
C ASP A 122 1.08 15.43 -28.71
N GLY A 123 0.43 14.29 -28.44
CA GLY A 123 0.97 12.95 -28.75
C GLY A 123 1.89 12.42 -27.65
N MET A 124 2.13 11.10 -27.65
CA MET A 124 3.03 10.47 -26.67
C MET A 124 4.47 10.62 -27.13
N GLY A 125 5.13 11.67 -26.65
CA GLY A 125 6.55 11.89 -26.90
C GLY A 125 7.44 10.86 -26.18
N ALA A 126 8.69 10.78 -26.63
CA ALA A 126 9.69 9.90 -26.03
C ALA A 126 9.98 10.24 -24.55
N ARG A 127 9.69 11.47 -24.13
CA ARG A 127 9.88 11.94 -22.75
C ARG A 127 8.83 11.34 -21.82
N GLU A 128 7.56 11.33 -22.23
CA GLU A 128 6.45 10.78 -21.47
C GLU A 128 6.60 9.27 -21.29
N ILE A 129 7.04 8.56 -22.36
CA ILE A 129 7.34 7.13 -22.28
C ILE A 129 8.46 6.89 -21.26
N ARG A 130 9.54 7.67 -21.30
CA ARG A 130 10.65 7.56 -20.34
C ARG A 130 10.17 7.78 -18.90
N GLU A 131 9.33 8.79 -18.66
CA GLU A 131 8.79 9.08 -17.32
C GLU A 131 7.92 7.94 -16.80
N LEU A 132 7.08 7.35 -17.67
CA LEU A 132 6.24 6.20 -17.31
C LEU A 132 7.07 4.96 -16.95
N PHE A 133 8.15 4.70 -17.69
CA PHE A 133 9.09 3.64 -17.36
C PHE A 133 9.83 3.90 -16.04
N VAL A 134 10.28 5.14 -15.79
CA VAL A 134 10.96 5.51 -14.53
C VAL A 134 10.02 5.29 -13.35
N CYS A 135 8.78 5.77 -13.42
CA CYS A 135 7.78 5.57 -12.36
C CYS A 135 7.56 4.07 -12.05
N ASN A 136 7.41 3.24 -13.08
CA ASN A 136 7.24 1.80 -12.89
C ASN A 136 8.50 1.14 -12.30
N SER A 137 9.69 1.57 -12.71
CA SER A 137 10.94 1.02 -12.17
C SER A 137 11.12 1.35 -10.68
N VAL A 138 10.77 2.57 -10.25
CA VAL A 138 10.85 2.97 -8.84
C VAL A 138 9.88 2.16 -7.98
N LEU A 139 8.65 1.90 -8.46
CA LEU A 139 7.69 1.05 -7.73
C LEU A 139 8.18 -0.39 -7.56
N VAL A 140 8.78 -0.94 -8.61
CA VAL A 140 9.41 -2.27 -8.59
C VAL A 140 10.56 -2.29 -7.59
N GLU A 141 11.46 -1.30 -7.61
CA GLU A 141 12.59 -1.20 -6.66
C GLU A 141 12.13 -1.07 -5.21
N GLU A 142 11.10 -0.28 -4.93
CA GLU A 142 10.52 -0.17 -3.57
C GLU A 142 9.91 -1.49 -3.08
N ALA A 143 9.23 -2.23 -3.95
CA ALA A 143 8.70 -3.55 -3.61
C ALA A 143 9.83 -4.54 -3.27
N LEU A 144 10.95 -4.49 -4.03
CA LEU A 144 12.14 -5.29 -3.77
C LEU A 144 12.76 -4.96 -2.41
N LEU A 145 12.95 -3.67 -2.11
CA LEU A 145 13.50 -3.22 -0.83
C LEU A 145 12.63 -3.65 0.35
N LEU A 146 11.31 -3.60 0.19
CA LEU A 146 10.39 -4.07 1.20
C LEU A 146 10.54 -5.59 1.43
N GLU A 147 10.61 -6.38 0.37
CA GLU A 147 10.81 -7.83 0.48
C GLU A 147 12.11 -8.18 1.20
N ASP A 148 13.20 -7.52 0.82
CA ASP A 148 14.50 -7.76 1.42
C ASP A 148 14.54 -7.33 2.89
N ASN A 149 13.90 -6.21 3.25
CA ASN A 149 13.75 -5.79 4.64
C ASN A 149 12.94 -6.80 5.48
N VAL A 150 11.85 -7.35 4.93
CA VAL A 150 11.04 -8.38 5.60
C VAL A 150 11.87 -9.65 5.79
N LYS A 151 12.55 -10.12 4.74
CA LYS A 151 13.40 -11.32 4.81
C LYS A 151 14.59 -11.12 5.75
N ALA A 152 15.17 -9.91 5.80
CA ALA A 152 16.27 -9.54 6.70
C ALA A 152 15.83 -9.40 8.16
N SER A 153 14.53 -9.25 8.42
CA SER A 153 14.02 -9.10 9.77
C SER A 153 14.39 -10.27 10.68
N PHE A 154 14.62 -9.97 11.95
CA PHE A 154 14.81 -10.98 13.00
C PHE A 154 13.63 -11.95 13.05
N TRP A 155 12.41 -11.44 12.90
CA TRP A 155 11.18 -12.24 12.96
C TRP A 155 11.07 -13.26 11.83
N TYR A 156 11.51 -12.95 10.62
CA TYR A 156 11.55 -13.92 9.53
C TYR A 156 12.53 -15.08 9.84
N ASN A 157 13.69 -14.78 10.42
CA ASN A 157 14.61 -15.83 10.89
C ASN A 157 14.03 -16.65 12.05
N ALA A 158 13.28 -16.00 12.95
CA ALA A 158 12.57 -16.67 14.04
C ALA A 158 11.50 -17.65 13.52
N VAL A 159 10.72 -17.26 12.50
CA VAL A 159 9.75 -18.17 11.84
C VAL A 159 10.46 -19.36 11.21
N GLY A 160 11.56 -19.14 10.49
CA GLY A 160 12.34 -20.22 9.87
C GLY A 160 12.88 -21.22 10.89
N ALA A 161 13.57 -20.73 11.92
CA ALA A 161 14.12 -21.57 12.98
C ALA A 161 13.02 -22.27 13.80
N GLY A 162 11.93 -21.56 14.10
CA GLY A 162 10.76 -22.10 14.78
C GLY A 162 10.09 -23.22 13.97
N THR A 163 10.01 -23.08 12.65
CA THR A 163 9.44 -24.10 11.77
C THR A 163 10.33 -25.35 11.72
N VAL A 164 11.66 -25.20 11.75
CA VAL A 164 12.57 -26.35 11.89
C VAL A 164 12.33 -27.08 13.20
N ALA A 165 12.24 -26.35 14.32
CA ALA A 165 11.94 -26.93 15.62
C ALA A 165 10.56 -27.63 15.62
N TRP A 166 9.58 -27.03 14.95
CA TRP A 166 8.24 -27.59 14.78
C TRP A 166 8.22 -28.89 13.97
N ILE A 167 9.01 -28.97 12.89
CA ILE A 167 9.16 -30.22 12.12
C ILE A 167 9.79 -31.30 13.00
N ALA A 168 10.81 -30.95 13.79
CA ALA A 168 11.44 -31.90 14.71
C ALA A 168 10.46 -32.39 15.80
N THR A 169 9.67 -31.50 16.40
CA THR A 169 8.64 -31.92 17.37
C THR A 169 7.52 -32.70 16.72
N THR A 170 7.14 -32.37 15.49
CA THR A 170 6.16 -33.13 14.70
C THR A 170 6.64 -34.56 14.43
N LEU A 171 7.90 -34.74 14.02
CA LEU A 171 8.52 -36.06 13.87
C LEU A 171 8.48 -36.85 15.20
N TRP A 172 8.76 -36.18 16.32
CA TRP A 172 8.63 -36.79 17.64
C TRP A 172 7.17 -37.15 17.99
N THR A 173 6.20 -36.31 17.63
CA THR A 173 4.76 -36.60 17.79
C THR A 173 4.38 -37.88 17.07
N PHE A 174 4.88 -38.14 15.85
CA PHE A 174 4.64 -39.41 15.16
C PHE A 174 5.20 -40.60 15.93
N VAL A 175 6.40 -40.47 16.50
CA VAL A 175 7.01 -41.55 17.31
C VAL A 175 6.16 -41.84 18.55
N ILE A 176 5.68 -40.80 19.25
CA ILE A 176 4.78 -40.96 20.40
C ILE A 176 3.47 -41.62 19.96
N VAL A 177 2.82 -41.07 18.95
CA VAL A 177 1.48 -41.48 18.53
C VAL A 177 1.50 -42.90 17.96
N LEU A 178 2.38 -43.20 17.01
CA LEU A 178 2.49 -44.52 16.38
C LEU A 178 3.09 -45.57 17.32
N GLY A 179 4.11 -45.19 18.10
CA GLY A 179 4.82 -46.13 18.96
C GLY A 179 4.03 -46.54 20.21
N TRP A 180 3.27 -45.61 20.80
CA TRP A 180 2.68 -45.79 22.11
C TRP A 180 1.15 -45.72 22.11
N THR A 181 0.55 -44.86 21.29
CA THR A 181 -0.91 -44.63 21.36
C THR A 181 -1.73 -45.50 20.41
N PHE A 182 -1.13 -46.03 19.33
CA PHE A 182 -1.79 -46.88 18.34
C PHE A 182 -1.59 -48.38 18.56
N VAL A 183 -0.53 -48.79 19.28
CA VAL A 183 -0.26 -50.20 19.52
C VAL A 183 -1.18 -50.71 20.64
N PRO A 184 -2.18 -51.58 20.34
CA PRO A 184 -3.07 -52.10 21.36
C PRO A 184 -2.28 -52.92 22.39
N GLY A 185 -2.62 -52.76 23.67
CA GLY A 185 -2.03 -53.54 24.77
C GLY A 185 -0.76 -52.96 25.40
N VAL A 186 -0.18 -51.88 24.84
CA VAL A 186 0.99 -51.21 25.47
C VAL A 186 0.56 -50.29 26.60
N ILE A 187 -0.59 -49.60 26.47
CA ILE A 187 -1.07 -48.60 27.42
C ILE A 187 -2.54 -48.84 27.76
N GLY A 188 -2.84 -48.85 29.06
CA GLY A 188 -4.20 -48.88 29.56
C GLY A 188 -4.71 -47.45 29.80
N PHE A 189 -5.73 -47.03 29.05
CA PHE A 189 -6.47 -45.78 29.29
C PHE A 189 -7.72 -45.99 30.16
N ALA A 190 -8.14 -47.25 30.30
CA ALA A 190 -9.32 -47.62 31.07
C ALA A 190 -9.04 -47.48 32.57
N LYS A 191 -10.02 -47.03 33.34
CA LYS A 191 -9.87 -46.83 34.79
C LYS A 191 -9.58 -48.14 35.53
N GLU A 192 -9.98 -49.27 34.95
CA GLU A 192 -9.69 -50.60 35.45
C GLU A 192 -8.19 -50.95 35.42
N ALA A 193 -7.40 -50.22 34.63
CA ALA A 193 -5.95 -50.36 34.60
C ALA A 193 -5.23 -49.49 35.65
N GLU A 194 -5.96 -48.73 36.48
CA GLU A 194 -5.44 -47.93 37.58
C GLU A 194 -4.70 -48.85 38.58
N GLY A 195 -3.37 -48.71 38.65
CA GLY A 195 -2.48 -49.58 39.43
C GLY A 195 -1.53 -50.46 38.59
N SER A 196 -1.75 -50.56 37.28
CA SER A 196 -0.76 -51.17 36.38
C SER A 196 0.38 -50.19 36.06
N PRO A 197 1.63 -50.67 35.84
CA PRO A 197 2.74 -49.79 35.46
C PRO A 197 2.54 -49.12 34.08
N ASN A 198 1.55 -49.57 33.31
CA ASN A 198 1.24 -49.10 31.96
C ASN A 198 0.00 -48.18 31.92
N TYR A 199 -0.49 -47.73 33.07
CA TYR A 199 -1.63 -46.84 33.14
C TYR A 199 -1.25 -45.42 32.69
N CYS A 200 -2.09 -44.82 31.86
CA CYS A 200 -2.00 -43.40 31.53
C CYS A 200 -3.38 -42.75 31.68
N GLY A 201 -3.52 -41.90 32.70
CA GLY A 201 -4.74 -41.13 32.95
C GLY A 201 -4.84 -39.84 32.11
N ALA A 202 -3.77 -39.45 31.42
CA ALA A 202 -3.67 -38.19 30.67
C ALA A 202 -4.38 -38.28 29.29
N TRP A 203 -5.70 -38.47 29.33
CA TRP A 203 -6.50 -38.74 28.13
C TRP A 203 -6.57 -37.53 27.19
N ALA A 204 -6.64 -36.31 27.72
CA ALA A 204 -6.73 -35.07 26.93
C ALA A 204 -5.44 -34.80 26.16
N THR A 205 -4.29 -35.11 26.77
CA THR A 205 -2.96 -35.01 26.18
C THR A 205 -2.77 -36.03 25.05
N VAL A 206 -3.26 -37.26 25.22
CA VAL A 206 -3.23 -38.29 24.18
C VAL A 206 -4.13 -37.92 23.00
N PHE A 207 -5.34 -37.41 23.29
CA PHE A 207 -6.25 -36.90 22.25
C PHE A 207 -5.60 -35.74 21.47
N THR A 208 -5.02 -34.77 22.18
CA THR A 208 -4.31 -33.63 21.59
C THR A 208 -3.14 -34.07 20.72
N ALA A 209 -2.35 -35.07 21.15
CA ALA A 209 -1.27 -35.62 20.34
C ALA A 209 -1.76 -36.24 19.03
N ARG A 210 -2.86 -36.99 19.08
CA ARG A 210 -3.49 -37.59 17.88
C ARG A 210 -3.99 -36.52 16.92
N MET A 211 -4.71 -35.51 17.42
CA MET A 211 -5.19 -34.40 16.59
C MET A 211 -4.05 -33.57 16.02
N SER A 212 -3.02 -33.28 16.83
CA SER A 212 -1.82 -32.58 16.37
C SER A 212 -1.08 -33.36 15.30
N CYS A 213 -1.04 -34.70 15.39
CA CYS A 213 -0.42 -35.56 14.38
C CYS A 213 -1.13 -35.44 13.02
N VAL A 214 -2.46 -35.45 13.02
CA VAL A 214 -3.26 -35.30 11.79
C VAL A 214 -3.09 -33.91 11.20
N LEU A 215 -3.24 -32.85 12.01
CA LEU A 215 -3.04 -31.46 11.57
C LEU A 215 -1.63 -31.21 11.02
N ALA A 216 -0.61 -31.80 11.65
CA ALA A 216 0.76 -31.62 11.22
C ALA A 216 1.06 -32.31 9.87
N LEU A 217 0.41 -33.43 9.54
CA LEU A 217 0.52 -34.07 8.21
C LEU A 217 0.06 -33.14 7.10
N PHE A 218 -1.10 -32.48 7.28
CA PHE A 218 -1.66 -31.59 6.26
C PHE A 218 -0.71 -30.44 5.89
N PHE A 219 0.03 -29.93 6.86
CA PHE A 219 0.92 -28.78 6.68
C PHE A 219 2.40 -29.15 6.58
N LEU A 220 2.74 -30.44 6.58
CA LEU A 220 4.14 -30.88 6.52
C LEU A 220 4.82 -30.37 5.25
N ILE A 221 4.14 -30.45 4.11
CA ILE A 221 4.67 -29.99 2.81
C ILE A 221 4.90 -28.47 2.83
N VAL A 222 3.93 -27.70 3.32
CA VAL A 222 4.04 -26.23 3.41
C VAL A 222 5.19 -25.83 4.35
N ASN A 223 5.35 -26.53 5.47
CA ASN A 223 6.45 -26.30 6.41
C ASN A 223 7.81 -26.63 5.79
N ILE A 224 7.91 -27.71 5.00
CA ILE A 224 9.15 -28.06 4.28
C ILE A 224 9.51 -26.96 3.28
N PHE A 225 8.55 -26.47 2.48
CA PHE A 225 8.80 -25.37 1.55
C PHE A 225 9.22 -24.08 2.27
N THR A 226 8.58 -23.77 3.41
CA THR A 226 8.93 -22.60 4.23
C THR A 226 10.35 -22.69 4.75
N VAL A 227 10.77 -23.86 5.25
CA VAL A 227 12.15 -24.09 5.71
C VAL A 227 13.13 -24.06 4.54
N ALA A 228 12.77 -24.59 3.38
CA ALA A 228 13.62 -24.56 2.19
C ALA A 228 13.84 -23.12 1.69
N ASP A 229 12.78 -22.31 1.61
CA ASP A 229 12.84 -20.89 1.24
C ASP A 229 13.69 -20.08 2.24
N TRP A 230 13.46 -20.31 3.54
CA TRP A 230 14.26 -19.70 4.60
C TRP A 230 15.73 -20.10 4.51
N LEU A 231 16.01 -21.40 4.34
CA LEU A 231 17.38 -21.92 4.24
C LEU A 231 18.08 -21.37 2.99
N ALA A 232 17.40 -21.32 1.85
CA ALA A 232 17.91 -20.67 0.65
C ALA A 232 18.26 -19.21 0.94
N THR A 233 17.38 -18.47 1.62
CA THR A 233 17.62 -17.07 2.02
C THR A 233 18.83 -16.92 2.93
N VAL A 234 18.98 -17.80 3.93
CA VAL A 234 20.14 -17.80 4.84
C VAL A 234 21.44 -18.12 4.08
N LEU A 235 21.41 -19.11 3.19
CA LEU A 235 22.56 -19.48 2.37
C LEU A 235 22.95 -18.36 1.40
N MET A 236 21.98 -17.67 0.79
CA MET A 236 22.21 -16.55 -0.12
C MET A 236 22.84 -15.33 0.56
N ARG A 237 22.72 -15.18 1.88
CA ARG A 237 23.43 -14.13 2.63
C ARG A 237 24.92 -14.41 2.77
N SER A 238 25.35 -15.66 2.63
CA SER A 238 26.77 -16.00 2.69
C SER A 238 27.46 -15.60 1.38
N GLN A 239 28.39 -14.64 1.47
CA GLN A 239 29.18 -14.18 0.32
C GLN A 239 29.90 -15.35 -0.38
N SER A 240 30.40 -16.32 0.38
CA SER A 240 31.09 -17.50 -0.16
C SER A 240 30.17 -18.40 -0.98
N PHE A 241 28.91 -18.56 -0.54
CA PHE A 241 27.92 -19.33 -1.28
C PHE A 241 27.55 -18.63 -2.58
N SER A 242 27.30 -17.32 -2.53
CA SER A 242 26.99 -16.48 -3.69
C SER A 242 28.09 -16.53 -4.77
N VAL A 243 29.36 -16.40 -4.37
CA VAL A 243 30.50 -16.53 -5.30
C VAL A 243 30.58 -17.93 -5.91
N SER A 244 30.33 -18.97 -5.10
CA SER A 244 30.39 -20.37 -5.57
C SER A 244 29.26 -20.71 -6.55
N VAL A 245 28.03 -20.27 -6.27
CA VAL A 245 26.88 -20.47 -7.16
C VAL A 245 27.07 -19.69 -8.46
N LEU A 246 27.56 -18.46 -8.39
CA LEU A 246 27.86 -17.67 -9.58
C LEU A 246 28.98 -18.30 -10.42
N ALA A 247 30.02 -18.85 -9.78
CA ALA A 247 31.09 -19.56 -10.48
C ALA A 247 30.56 -20.78 -11.23
N LYS A 248 29.66 -21.57 -10.60
CA LYS A 248 29.00 -22.71 -11.25
C LYS A 248 28.06 -22.29 -12.37
N ALA A 249 27.31 -21.20 -12.20
CA ALA A 249 26.45 -20.65 -13.25
C ALA A 249 27.26 -20.23 -14.48
N LYS A 250 28.38 -19.53 -14.26
CA LYS A 250 29.34 -19.15 -15.32
C LYS A 250 29.96 -20.35 -16.02
N ASP A 251 30.29 -21.40 -15.27
CA ASP A 251 30.81 -22.64 -15.84
C ASP A 251 29.76 -23.34 -16.71
N MET A 252 28.49 -23.39 -16.26
CA MET A 252 27.38 -23.95 -17.03
C MET A 252 27.12 -23.16 -18.31
N ASP A 253 27.21 -21.83 -18.28
CA ASP A 253 27.05 -20.98 -19.47
C ASP A 253 28.23 -21.13 -20.44
N ARG A 254 29.47 -21.29 -19.94
CA ARG A 254 30.67 -21.55 -20.75
C ARG A 254 30.63 -22.91 -21.44
N ASN A 255 30.12 -23.93 -20.75
CA ASN A 255 29.99 -25.29 -21.28
C ASN A 255 28.71 -25.48 -22.13
N GLY A 256 27.77 -24.53 -22.06
CA GLY A 256 26.52 -24.54 -22.82
C GLY A 256 26.60 -23.79 -24.16
N LEU A 257 25.46 -23.22 -24.59
CA LEU A 257 25.29 -22.50 -25.87
C LEU A 257 26.09 -21.18 -25.97
N GLY A 258 26.96 -20.87 -25.01
CA GLY A 258 27.72 -19.61 -24.94
C GLY A 258 26.88 -18.38 -24.60
N LEU A 259 25.59 -18.55 -24.32
CA LEU A 259 24.68 -17.50 -23.85
C LEU A 259 24.65 -17.51 -22.31
N PRO A 260 24.82 -16.36 -21.64
CA PRO A 260 24.92 -16.28 -20.17
C PRO A 260 23.54 -16.39 -19.47
N VAL A 261 22.75 -17.40 -19.82
CA VAL A 261 21.36 -17.54 -19.33
C VAL A 261 21.34 -17.94 -17.86
N ALA A 262 22.21 -18.87 -17.44
CA ALA A 262 22.26 -19.32 -16.06
C ALA A 262 22.82 -18.25 -15.12
N GLU A 263 23.87 -17.55 -15.54
CA GLU A 263 24.42 -16.42 -14.80
C GLU A 263 23.35 -15.34 -14.62
N LEU A 264 22.57 -15.01 -15.66
CA LEU A 264 21.48 -14.04 -15.56
C LEU A 264 20.37 -14.50 -14.62
N LEU A 265 19.95 -15.77 -14.69
CA LEU A 265 18.92 -16.31 -13.80
C LEU A 265 19.40 -16.35 -12.33
N VAL A 266 20.64 -16.78 -12.09
CA VAL A 266 21.22 -16.81 -10.74
C VAL A 266 21.37 -15.40 -10.19
N LYS A 267 21.82 -14.44 -10.99
CA LYS A 267 21.87 -13.04 -10.57
C LYS A 267 20.47 -12.50 -10.26
N ALA A 268 19.49 -12.78 -11.12
CA ALA A 268 18.12 -12.29 -10.97
C ALA A 268 17.41 -12.83 -9.73
N PHE A 269 17.54 -14.14 -9.47
CA PHE A 269 16.75 -14.81 -8.44
C PHE A 269 17.53 -15.09 -7.14
N LEU A 270 18.83 -15.39 -7.22
CA LEU A 270 19.62 -15.82 -6.06
C LEU A 270 20.49 -14.70 -5.46
N LEU A 271 21.04 -13.79 -6.26
CA LEU A 271 21.98 -12.76 -5.76
C LEU A 271 21.35 -11.40 -5.47
N ARG A 272 20.02 -11.32 -5.57
CA ARG A 272 19.23 -10.08 -5.53
C ARG A 272 19.42 -9.24 -4.26
N GLY A 273 19.77 -9.85 -3.13
CA GLY A 273 19.56 -9.22 -1.81
C GLY A 273 20.69 -8.37 -1.21
N SER A 274 21.95 -8.45 -1.67
CA SER A 274 23.06 -7.77 -0.95
C SER A 274 23.83 -6.71 -1.73
N THR A 275 24.10 -6.92 -3.02
CA THR A 275 24.85 -5.95 -3.83
C THR A 275 23.94 -5.05 -4.66
N ASP A 276 22.82 -5.59 -5.15
CA ASP A 276 21.92 -4.85 -6.03
C ASP A 276 20.97 -3.93 -5.25
N THR A 277 20.70 -4.25 -3.98
CA THR A 277 19.88 -3.43 -3.09
C THR A 277 20.51 -2.08 -2.79
N MET A 278 21.83 -1.99 -2.61
CA MET A 278 22.51 -0.70 -2.44
C MET A 278 22.44 0.14 -3.72
N GLY A 279 22.56 -0.49 -4.88
CA GLY A 279 22.39 0.17 -6.17
C GLY A 279 20.97 0.72 -6.35
N ALA A 280 19.95 -0.09 -6.01
CA ALA A 280 18.55 0.32 -6.04
C ALA A 280 18.27 1.45 -5.03
N GLN A 281 18.76 1.35 -3.80
CA GLN A 281 18.62 2.43 -2.79
C GLN A 281 19.24 3.74 -3.27
N LEU A 282 20.42 3.67 -3.89
CA LEU A 282 21.07 4.85 -4.46
C LEU A 282 20.27 5.41 -5.64
N SER A 283 19.76 4.56 -6.52
CA SER A 283 18.92 4.93 -7.65
C SER A 283 17.64 5.65 -7.20
N VAL A 284 16.91 5.06 -6.24
CA VAL A 284 15.71 5.66 -5.63
C VAL A 284 16.06 6.99 -4.96
N ALA A 285 17.12 7.04 -4.15
CA ALA A 285 17.54 8.27 -3.48
C ALA A 285 17.95 9.38 -4.45
N MET A 286 18.63 9.03 -5.56
CA MET A 286 18.97 9.98 -6.62
C MET A 286 17.74 10.45 -7.38
N ALA A 287 16.77 9.56 -7.65
CA ALA A 287 15.51 9.92 -8.30
C ALA A 287 14.69 10.88 -7.42
N ASP A 288 14.61 10.61 -6.12
CA ASP A 288 13.97 11.48 -5.14
C ASP A 288 14.68 12.83 -5.04
N GLN A 289 16.02 12.84 -5.01
CA GLN A 289 16.79 14.08 -5.02
C GLN A 289 16.48 14.91 -6.27
N LEU A 290 16.48 14.30 -7.46
CA LEU A 290 16.17 15.00 -8.71
C LEU A 290 14.74 15.52 -8.74
N ALA A 291 13.78 14.76 -8.21
CA ALA A 291 12.40 15.21 -8.06
C ALA A 291 12.32 16.45 -7.17
N MET A 292 12.95 16.41 -5.99
CA MET A 292 12.99 17.53 -5.05
C MET A 292 13.69 18.76 -5.63
N GLU A 293 14.79 18.57 -6.38
CA GLU A 293 15.47 19.66 -7.08
C GLU A 293 14.59 20.30 -8.17
N SER A 294 13.80 19.49 -8.87
CA SER A 294 12.85 19.99 -9.88
C SER A 294 11.71 20.79 -9.25
N GLU A 295 11.18 20.34 -8.12
CA GLU A 295 10.16 21.05 -7.35
C GLU A 295 10.74 22.35 -6.80
N ARG A 296 11.97 22.33 -6.28
CA ARG A 296 12.68 23.53 -5.82
C ARG A 296 12.76 24.58 -6.92
N LYS A 297 13.19 24.21 -8.13
CA LYS A 297 13.26 25.13 -9.28
C LYS A 297 11.89 25.67 -9.68
N MET A 298 10.84 24.86 -9.60
CA MET A 298 9.48 25.29 -9.89
C MET A 298 9.01 26.34 -8.86
N PHE A 299 9.30 26.13 -7.58
CA PHE A 299 8.99 27.10 -6.53
C PHE A 299 9.82 28.38 -6.63
N GLU A 300 11.12 28.27 -6.93
CA GLU A 300 11.99 29.42 -7.22
C GLU A 300 11.44 30.25 -8.40
N ALA A 301 10.98 29.61 -9.48
CA ALA A 301 10.36 30.31 -10.61
C ALA A 301 9.04 31.00 -10.25
N LYS A 302 8.21 30.36 -9.41
CA LYS A 302 6.97 30.97 -8.90
C LYS A 302 7.25 32.16 -7.99
N LEU A 303 8.26 32.07 -7.13
CA LEU A 303 8.69 33.17 -6.26
C LEU A 303 9.20 34.35 -7.10
N ALA A 304 10.07 34.11 -8.09
CA ALA A 304 10.56 35.16 -8.98
C ALA A 304 9.42 35.84 -9.77
N ALA A 305 8.43 35.06 -10.22
CA ALA A 305 7.25 35.62 -10.89
C ALA A 305 6.41 36.51 -9.96
N LEU A 306 6.19 36.08 -8.71
CA LEU A 306 5.49 36.86 -7.69
C LEU A 306 6.26 38.13 -7.30
N GLU A 307 7.58 38.05 -7.12
CA GLU A 307 8.44 39.22 -6.87
C GLU A 307 8.39 40.22 -8.02
N GLY A 308 8.36 39.73 -9.27
CA GLY A 308 8.16 40.58 -10.44
C GLY A 308 6.82 41.31 -10.42
N GLN A 309 5.74 40.63 -10.02
CA GLN A 309 4.42 41.25 -9.86
C GLN A 309 4.41 42.29 -8.74
N ILE A 310 5.03 41.99 -7.58
CA ILE A 310 5.15 42.93 -6.46
C ILE A 310 5.93 44.17 -6.89
N THR A 311 7.06 43.99 -7.58
CA THR A 311 7.90 45.10 -8.06
C THR A 311 7.14 45.98 -9.05
N SER A 312 6.47 45.37 -10.04
CA SER A 312 5.64 46.09 -11.02
C SER A 312 4.53 46.90 -10.34
N ARG A 313 3.80 46.29 -9.40
CA ARG A 313 2.77 46.97 -8.60
C ARG A 313 3.34 48.08 -7.72
N SER A 314 4.52 47.88 -7.13
CA SER A 314 5.17 48.91 -6.31
C SER A 314 5.60 50.11 -7.15
N SER A 315 6.07 49.90 -8.39
CA SER A 315 6.40 50.98 -9.31
C SER A 315 5.16 51.72 -9.81
N GLU A 316 4.06 51.01 -10.06
CA GLU A 316 2.75 51.60 -10.42
C GLU A 316 2.22 52.48 -9.28
N VAL A 317 2.33 52.01 -8.04
CA VAL A 317 1.97 52.81 -6.85
C VAL A 317 2.86 54.05 -6.75
N GLN A 318 4.18 53.91 -6.94
CA GLN A 318 5.10 55.06 -6.90
C GLN A 318 4.78 56.10 -7.98
N SER A 319 4.51 55.69 -9.22
CA SER A 319 4.14 56.63 -10.30
C SER A 319 2.83 57.36 -9.99
N LEU A 320 1.83 56.63 -9.48
CA LEU A 320 0.55 57.25 -9.09
C LEU A 320 0.71 58.24 -7.92
N THR A 321 1.60 57.97 -6.96
CA THR A 321 1.92 58.94 -5.89
C THR A 321 2.70 60.16 -6.38
N ALA A 322 3.57 60.00 -7.39
CA ALA A 322 4.33 61.12 -7.95
C ALA A 322 3.43 62.06 -8.77
N ASP A 323 2.56 61.50 -9.63
CA ASP A 323 1.62 62.27 -10.44
C ASP A 323 0.57 62.99 -9.58
N GLY A 324 0.24 62.45 -8.41
CA GLY A 324 -0.66 63.09 -7.44
C GLY A 324 -0.08 64.27 -6.66
N ALA A 325 1.25 64.47 -6.68
CA ALA A 325 1.92 65.48 -5.83
C ALA A 325 1.93 66.91 -6.41
N GLU A 326 1.67 67.10 -7.71
CA GLU A 326 1.66 68.44 -8.34
C GLU A 326 0.30 69.16 -8.28
N GLY A 327 -0.74 68.53 -7.73
CA GLY A 327 -2.06 69.13 -7.50
C GLY A 327 -2.15 69.86 -6.16
N SER A 328 -1.77 71.14 -6.12
CA SER A 328 -1.94 72.04 -4.96
C SER A 328 -3.42 72.32 -4.65
N HIS A 329 -4.07 71.43 -3.91
CA HIS A 329 -5.17 71.60 -2.94
C HIS A 329 -6.02 70.32 -2.89
N ALA A 330 -5.56 69.32 -2.12
CA ALA A 330 -6.38 68.18 -1.74
C ALA A 330 -6.43 68.07 -0.20
N PRO A 331 -7.62 68.06 0.42
CA PRO A 331 -7.78 68.02 1.87
C PRO A 331 -7.46 66.63 2.43
N ASP A 332 -6.53 66.53 3.37
CA ASP A 332 -6.35 65.42 4.34
C ASP A 332 -6.72 63.99 3.87
N ILE A 333 -6.32 63.62 2.64
CA ILE A 333 -6.62 62.32 2.03
C ILE A 333 -5.77 61.20 2.66
N GLN A 334 -4.66 61.55 3.30
CA GLN A 334 -3.68 60.60 3.81
C GLN A 334 -4.25 59.72 4.94
N GLY A 335 -5.07 60.29 5.82
CA GLY A 335 -5.82 59.51 6.83
C GLY A 335 -6.91 58.62 6.22
N GLY A 336 -7.50 59.03 5.10
CA GLY A 336 -8.51 58.23 4.38
C GLY A 336 -7.91 57.03 3.66
N ILE A 337 -6.69 57.15 3.11
CA ILE A 337 -5.99 56.04 2.45
C ILE A 337 -5.53 55.01 3.47
N GLU A 338 -4.93 55.40 4.60
CA GLU A 338 -4.56 54.44 5.65
C GLU A 338 -5.78 53.70 6.19
N HIS A 339 -6.90 54.40 6.39
CA HIS A 339 -8.13 53.77 6.86
C HIS A 339 -8.77 52.86 5.79
N ALA A 340 -8.67 53.22 4.50
CA ALA A 340 -9.17 52.39 3.40
C ALA A 340 -8.28 51.17 3.14
N VAL A 341 -6.95 51.28 3.31
CA VAL A 341 -6.00 50.17 3.22
C VAL A 341 -6.21 49.23 4.41
N ALA A 342 -6.35 49.75 5.63
CA ALA A 342 -6.65 48.94 6.81
C ALA A 342 -8.02 48.24 6.70
N ASP A 343 -9.04 48.91 6.15
CA ASP A 343 -10.36 48.32 5.93
C ASP A 343 -10.34 47.30 4.77
N ALA A 344 -9.53 47.53 3.72
CA ALA A 344 -9.31 46.56 2.65
C ALA A 344 -8.50 45.34 3.11
N GLU A 345 -7.49 45.51 3.97
CA GLU A 345 -6.76 44.40 4.59
C GLU A 345 -7.67 43.62 5.53
N ALA A 346 -8.47 44.29 6.37
CA ALA A 346 -9.43 43.62 7.24
C ALA A 346 -10.45 42.81 6.43
N ARG A 347 -10.99 43.37 5.34
CA ARG A 347 -11.91 42.67 4.44
C ARG A 347 -11.22 41.57 3.64
N ALA A 348 -9.96 41.72 3.26
CA ALA A 348 -9.19 40.67 2.60
C ALA A 348 -8.92 39.49 3.54
N VAL A 349 -8.62 39.77 4.82
CA VAL A 349 -8.50 38.74 5.87
C VAL A 349 -9.84 38.06 6.14
N GLU A 350 -10.94 38.82 6.15
CA GLU A 350 -12.29 38.28 6.33
C GLU A 350 -12.70 37.40 5.15
N VAL A 351 -12.46 37.84 3.91
CA VAL A 351 -12.70 37.04 2.70
C VAL A 351 -11.79 35.82 2.70
N ALA A 352 -10.50 35.94 3.01
CA ALA A 352 -9.59 34.80 3.09
C ALA A 352 -10.07 33.76 4.12
N LYS A 353 -10.56 34.23 5.28
CA LYS A 353 -11.11 33.36 6.34
C LYS A 353 -12.42 32.71 5.92
N ALA A 354 -13.35 33.46 5.33
CA ALA A 354 -14.61 32.93 4.81
C ALA A 354 -14.36 31.90 3.70
N THR A 355 -13.42 32.19 2.78
CA THR A 355 -13.05 31.26 1.70
C THR A 355 -12.35 30.03 2.26
N SER A 356 -11.49 30.15 3.29
CA SER A 356 -10.87 28.99 3.95
C SER A 356 -11.87 28.13 4.71
N GLU A 357 -12.84 28.74 5.40
CA GLU A 357 -13.90 28.00 6.08
C GLU A 357 -14.83 27.30 5.09
N GLU A 358 -15.15 27.94 3.96
CA GLU A 358 -16.01 27.36 2.92
C GLU A 358 -15.28 26.25 2.13
N LEU A 359 -13.97 26.42 1.90
CA LEU A 359 -13.09 25.39 1.35
C LEU A 359 -12.98 24.20 2.31
N GLU A 360 -12.75 24.41 3.61
CA GLU A 360 -12.75 23.34 4.63
C GLU A 360 -14.10 22.62 4.71
N ARG A 361 -15.20 23.36 4.56
CA ARG A 361 -16.55 22.77 4.56
C ARG A 361 -16.81 21.95 3.29
N LEU A 362 -16.29 22.38 2.14
CA LEU A 362 -16.29 21.60 0.90
C LEU A 362 -15.39 20.37 1.01
N LEU A 363 -14.22 20.49 1.63
CA LEU A 363 -13.27 19.41 1.84
C LEU A 363 -13.81 18.37 2.82
N ALA A 364 -14.48 18.80 3.90
CA ALA A 364 -15.18 17.91 4.84
C ALA A 364 -16.39 17.22 4.20
N LYS A 365 -17.12 17.89 3.30
CA LYS A 365 -18.18 17.25 2.50
C LYS A 365 -17.60 16.28 1.49
N PHE A 366 -16.47 16.60 0.87
CA PHE A 366 -15.77 15.72 -0.06
C PHE A 366 -15.16 14.51 0.65
N SER A 367 -14.61 14.66 1.86
CA SER A 367 -14.08 13.54 2.65
C SER A 367 -15.20 12.64 3.14
N ALA A 368 -16.31 13.18 3.64
CA ALA A 368 -17.49 12.40 4.01
C ALA A 368 -18.12 11.69 2.78
N PHE A 369 -18.08 12.31 1.61
CA PHE A 369 -18.54 11.72 0.35
C PHE A 369 -17.56 10.67 -0.20
N ALA A 370 -16.24 10.88 -0.04
CA ALA A 370 -15.19 9.94 -0.43
C ALA A 370 -15.15 8.71 0.48
N GLU A 371 -15.39 8.86 1.78
CA GLU A 371 -15.58 7.74 2.72
C GLU A 371 -16.84 6.92 2.37
N GLY A 372 -17.89 7.57 1.85
CA GLY A 372 -19.07 6.88 1.31
C GLY A 372 -18.87 6.23 -0.06
N LEU A 373 -17.87 6.65 -0.84
CA LEU A 373 -17.60 6.19 -2.22
C LEU A 373 -16.42 5.22 -2.34
N GLN A 374 -15.62 5.03 -1.30
CA GLN A 374 -14.53 4.07 -1.26
C GLN A 374 -14.97 2.59 -1.42
N GLN A 375 -16.27 2.34 -1.61
CA GLN A 375 -16.85 1.01 -1.74
C GLN A 375 -17.62 0.75 -3.06
N SER A 376 -17.62 1.64 -4.07
CA SER A 376 -18.38 1.36 -5.32
C SER A 376 -17.68 1.72 -6.65
N GLU A 377 -17.77 0.80 -7.63
CA GLU A 377 -17.18 0.92 -8.98
C GLU A 377 -17.84 1.98 -9.90
N THR A 378 -18.94 2.62 -9.48
CA THR A 378 -19.54 3.79 -10.15
C THR A 378 -18.64 5.04 -10.16
N PHE A 379 -17.49 4.98 -9.49
CA PHE A 379 -16.50 6.06 -9.39
C PHE A 379 -16.02 6.61 -10.74
N GLN A 380 -15.94 5.80 -11.80
CA GLN A 380 -15.38 6.28 -13.08
C GLN A 380 -16.29 7.29 -13.81
N SER A 381 -17.59 7.04 -13.93
CA SER A 381 -18.50 7.98 -14.62
C SER A 381 -18.81 9.22 -13.77
N LEU A 382 -18.86 9.05 -12.44
CA LEU A 382 -19.02 10.16 -11.51
C LEU A 382 -17.75 11.02 -11.38
N SER A 383 -16.56 10.42 -11.45
CA SER A 383 -15.30 11.18 -11.47
C SER A 383 -15.18 12.05 -12.72
N ALA A 384 -15.63 11.56 -13.88
CA ALA A 384 -15.66 12.37 -15.11
C ALA A 384 -16.63 13.56 -14.98
N SER A 385 -17.82 13.34 -14.41
CA SER A 385 -18.81 14.41 -14.19
C SER A 385 -18.37 15.41 -13.11
N ALA A 386 -17.70 14.93 -12.05
CA ALA A 386 -17.14 15.78 -11.00
C ALA A 386 -15.91 16.58 -11.49
N GLN A 387 -15.07 15.98 -12.34
CA GLN A 387 -13.97 16.67 -13.01
C GLN A 387 -14.49 17.74 -13.97
N GLN A 388 -15.57 17.45 -14.71
CA GLN A 388 -16.25 18.41 -15.57
C GLN A 388 -16.79 19.59 -14.74
N ALA A 389 -17.51 19.32 -13.65
CA ALA A 389 -18.05 20.36 -12.77
C ALA A 389 -16.96 21.19 -12.08
N ALA A 390 -15.85 20.58 -11.69
CA ALA A 390 -14.69 21.29 -11.15
C ALA A 390 -14.00 22.17 -12.21
N ALA A 391 -13.89 21.67 -13.45
CA ALA A 391 -13.36 22.45 -14.57
C ALA A 391 -14.26 23.65 -14.91
N ASP A 392 -15.59 23.45 -14.90
CA ASP A 392 -16.57 24.51 -15.16
C ASP A 392 -16.56 25.58 -14.04
N ALA A 393 -16.45 25.15 -12.78
CA ALA A 393 -16.31 26.06 -11.63
C ALA A 393 -14.99 26.86 -11.69
N GLN A 394 -13.90 26.22 -12.10
CA GLN A 394 -12.60 26.88 -12.27
C GLN A 394 -12.60 27.86 -13.44
N ALA A 395 -13.26 27.51 -14.55
CA ALA A 395 -13.46 28.38 -15.70
C ALA A 395 -14.33 29.60 -15.34
N ALA A 396 -15.40 29.42 -14.57
CA ALA A 396 -16.21 30.51 -14.05
C ALA A 396 -15.41 31.43 -13.09
N ALA A 397 -14.57 30.86 -12.22
CA ALA A 397 -13.69 31.63 -11.35
C ALA A 397 -12.63 32.43 -12.13
N GLN A 398 -12.05 31.84 -13.19
CA GLN A 398 -11.12 32.53 -14.08
C GLN A 398 -11.82 33.66 -14.86
N SER A 399 -13.02 33.42 -15.38
CA SER A 399 -13.81 34.46 -16.04
C SER A 399 -14.18 35.60 -15.10
N GLY A 400 -14.48 35.30 -13.83
CA GLY A 400 -14.68 36.31 -12.78
C GLY A 400 -13.43 37.11 -12.47
N LEU A 401 -12.25 36.47 -12.43
CA LEU A 401 -10.96 37.15 -12.25
C LEU A 401 -10.58 38.02 -13.45
N GLU A 402 -10.85 37.57 -14.67
CA GLU A 402 -10.63 38.35 -15.89
C GLU A 402 -11.60 39.54 -15.98
N SER A 403 -12.87 39.34 -15.62
CA SER A 403 -13.85 40.42 -15.54
C SER A 403 -13.48 41.42 -14.45
N ALA A 404 -12.94 40.98 -13.32
CA ALA A 404 -12.42 41.85 -12.28
C ALA A 404 -11.16 42.61 -12.72
N ALA A 405 -10.29 41.99 -13.53
CA ALA A 405 -9.11 42.64 -14.10
C ALA A 405 -9.50 43.70 -15.15
N GLN A 406 -10.49 43.41 -16.00
CA GLN A 406 -11.04 44.37 -16.96
C GLN A 406 -11.78 45.52 -16.25
N ALA A 407 -12.59 45.21 -15.25
CA ALA A 407 -13.27 46.19 -14.42
C ALA A 407 -12.27 47.10 -13.70
N LYS A 408 -11.13 46.57 -13.23
CA LYS A 408 -10.05 47.39 -12.67
C LYS A 408 -9.52 48.42 -13.68
N GLU A 409 -9.35 48.02 -14.94
CA GLU A 409 -8.89 48.92 -16.00
C GLU A 409 -9.95 49.97 -16.38
N GLU A 410 -11.23 49.62 -16.29
CA GLU A 410 -12.35 50.52 -16.58
C GLU A 410 -12.67 51.48 -15.41
N ILE A 411 -12.50 51.03 -14.16
CA ILE A 411 -12.58 51.87 -12.94
C ILE A 411 -11.46 52.92 -12.95
N LEU A 412 -10.25 52.55 -13.38
CA LEU A 412 -9.15 53.49 -13.57
C LEU A 412 -9.47 54.58 -14.61
N LYS A 413 -10.35 54.30 -15.58
CA LYS A 413 -10.77 55.24 -16.63
C LYS A 413 -12.03 56.04 -16.28
N SER A 414 -12.91 55.52 -15.42
CA SER A 414 -14.30 56.02 -15.27
C SER A 414 -14.62 56.66 -13.91
N GLY A 415 -13.70 56.59 -12.94
CA GLY A 415 -13.88 57.18 -11.61
C GLY A 415 -14.67 56.30 -10.62
N PRO A 416 -14.73 56.70 -9.33
CA PRO A 416 -15.11 55.83 -8.21
C PRO A 416 -16.56 55.34 -8.20
N GLY A 417 -17.46 55.97 -8.96
CA GLY A 417 -18.86 55.54 -9.07
C GLY A 417 -19.06 54.25 -9.87
N ALA A 418 -18.15 53.91 -10.80
CA ALA A 418 -18.23 52.70 -11.60
C ALA A 418 -17.86 51.43 -10.81
N ALA A 419 -17.01 51.57 -9.78
CA ALA A 419 -16.51 50.44 -8.98
C ALA A 419 -17.61 49.71 -8.21
N GLN A 420 -18.62 50.44 -7.74
CA GLN A 420 -19.75 49.87 -7.00
C GLN A 420 -20.62 48.99 -7.91
N ALA A 421 -20.96 49.48 -9.10
CA ALA A 421 -21.76 48.74 -10.08
C ALA A 421 -21.06 47.46 -10.56
N PHE A 422 -19.73 47.50 -10.70
CA PHE A 422 -18.93 46.33 -11.05
C PHE A 422 -18.80 45.30 -9.90
N LEU A 423 -18.68 45.75 -8.66
CA LEU A 423 -18.69 44.86 -7.48
C LEU A 423 -20.04 44.16 -7.34
N ASP A 424 -21.14 44.87 -7.61
CA ASP A 424 -22.48 44.28 -7.62
C ASP A 424 -22.63 43.25 -8.74
N GLN A 425 -22.09 43.53 -9.94
CA GLN A 425 -22.07 42.59 -11.06
C GLN A 425 -21.22 41.33 -10.79
N ALA A 426 -20.04 41.49 -10.17
CA ALA A 426 -19.17 40.38 -9.78
C ALA A 426 -19.82 39.50 -8.70
N ARG A 427 -20.50 40.12 -7.74
CA ARG A 427 -21.26 39.42 -6.70
C ARG A 427 -22.46 38.67 -7.29
N GLU A 428 -23.13 39.25 -8.29
CA GLU A 428 -24.22 38.60 -9.01
C GLU A 428 -23.73 37.39 -9.82
N GLN A 429 -22.58 37.50 -10.51
CA GLN A 429 -21.96 36.37 -11.21
C GLN A 429 -21.51 35.25 -10.25
N ALA A 430 -20.93 35.59 -9.10
CA ALA A 430 -20.57 34.62 -8.08
C ALA A 430 -21.80 33.89 -7.51
N ASN A 431 -22.89 34.63 -7.26
CA ASN A 431 -24.15 34.05 -6.80
C ASN A 431 -24.80 33.15 -7.87
N LEU A 432 -24.72 33.51 -9.15
CA LEU A 432 -25.18 32.69 -10.27
C LEU A 432 -24.40 31.38 -10.39
N ALA A 433 -23.07 31.42 -10.25
CA ALA A 433 -22.24 30.22 -10.26
C ALA A 433 -22.53 29.29 -9.08
N ALA A 434 -22.71 29.86 -7.88
CA ALA A 434 -23.12 29.10 -6.69
C ALA A 434 -24.53 28.48 -6.85
N ALA A 435 -25.47 29.20 -7.46
CA ALA A 435 -26.80 28.69 -7.75
C ALA A 435 -26.80 27.57 -8.82
N GLN A 436 -25.98 27.69 -9.86
CA GLN A 436 -25.80 26.64 -10.87
C GLN A 436 -25.20 25.37 -10.28
N ALA A 437 -24.19 25.49 -9.40
CA ALA A 437 -23.64 24.37 -8.65
C ALA A 437 -24.69 23.70 -7.74
N GLY A 438 -25.52 24.50 -7.06
CA GLY A 438 -26.63 24.01 -6.25
C GLY A 438 -27.68 23.23 -7.06
N ASN A 439 -28.04 23.73 -8.24
CA ASN A 439 -28.99 23.09 -9.15
C ASN A 439 -28.47 21.75 -9.68
N LEU A 440 -27.18 21.66 -10.04
CA LEU A 440 -26.52 20.41 -10.46
C LEU A 440 -26.52 19.36 -9.33
N VAL A 441 -26.30 19.78 -8.09
CA VAL A 441 -26.36 18.87 -6.92
C VAL A 441 -27.78 18.36 -6.67
N SER A 442 -28.82 19.19 -6.87
CA SER A 442 -30.21 18.74 -6.80
C SER A 442 -30.60 17.84 -7.97
N GLU A 443 -30.12 18.11 -9.18
CA GLU A 443 -30.37 17.32 -10.38
C GLU A 443 -29.72 15.93 -10.30
N LEU A 444 -28.51 15.84 -9.73
CA LEU A 444 -27.84 14.58 -9.39
C LEU A 444 -28.62 13.77 -8.35
N LYS A 445 -29.25 14.43 -7.36
CA LYS A 445 -30.09 13.74 -6.36
C LYS A 445 -31.41 13.22 -6.95
N SER A 446 -31.96 13.90 -7.96
CA SER A 446 -33.23 13.52 -8.60
C SER A 446 -33.06 12.60 -9.82
N SER A 447 -31.84 12.41 -10.31
CA SER A 447 -31.58 11.60 -11.51
C SER A 447 -31.95 10.14 -11.28
N GLU A 448 -32.84 9.62 -12.13
CA GLU A 448 -33.24 8.22 -12.19
C GLU A 448 -32.03 7.28 -12.35
N VAL A 449 -30.93 7.80 -12.92
CA VAL A 449 -29.64 7.09 -13.04
C VAL A 449 -29.02 6.83 -11.67
N VAL A 450 -29.14 7.74 -10.71
CA VAL A 450 -28.63 7.58 -9.34
C VAL A 450 -29.53 6.63 -8.53
N GLN A 451 -30.84 6.64 -8.74
CA GLN A 451 -31.76 5.67 -8.13
C GLN A 451 -31.63 4.27 -8.73
N LYS A 452 -31.44 4.14 -10.05
CA LYS A 452 -31.14 2.86 -10.72
C LYS A 452 -29.76 2.34 -10.35
N ALA A 453 -28.76 3.21 -10.18
CA ALA A 453 -27.45 2.84 -9.65
C ALA A 453 -27.55 2.33 -8.21
N ALA A 454 -28.35 2.97 -7.34
CA ALA A 454 -28.58 2.48 -5.97
C ALA A 454 -29.28 1.10 -5.95
N ALA A 455 -30.24 0.86 -6.85
CA ALA A 455 -30.91 -0.43 -7.00
C ALA A 455 -29.98 -1.52 -7.60
N GLN A 456 -29.14 -1.16 -8.58
CA GLN A 456 -28.12 -2.05 -9.16
C GLN A 456 -26.99 -2.36 -8.18
N VAL A 457 -26.64 -1.44 -7.28
CA VAL A 457 -25.68 -1.69 -6.18
C VAL A 457 -26.25 -2.69 -5.17
N GLY A 458 -27.57 -2.66 -4.92
CA GLY A 458 -28.26 -3.66 -4.09
C GLY A 458 -28.26 -5.07 -4.70
N SER A 459 -28.33 -5.19 -6.03
CA SER A 459 -28.22 -6.48 -6.73
C SER A 459 -26.78 -6.93 -6.98
N LEU A 460 -25.84 -6.00 -7.23
CA LEU A 460 -24.41 -6.34 -7.36
C LEU A 460 -23.77 -6.71 -6.02
N ALA A 461 -24.26 -6.20 -4.88
CA ALA A 461 -23.87 -6.70 -3.56
C ALA A 461 -24.26 -8.17 -3.31
N SER A 462 -25.21 -8.71 -4.08
CA SER A 462 -25.57 -10.14 -4.11
C SER A 462 -24.69 -10.95 -5.07
N ASP A 463 -24.10 -10.32 -6.09
CA ASP A 463 -23.33 -11.00 -7.17
C ASP A 463 -21.80 -10.85 -7.03
N MET A 464 -21.30 -9.82 -6.33
CA MET A 464 -19.87 -9.56 -6.12
C MET A 464 -19.18 -10.50 -5.11
N GLY A 465 -19.91 -11.45 -4.52
CA GLY A 465 -19.31 -12.61 -3.84
C GLY A 465 -18.68 -13.64 -4.79
N SER A 466 -18.34 -13.28 -6.04
CA SER A 466 -17.91 -14.24 -7.07
C SER A 466 -16.64 -13.86 -7.85
N SER A 467 -16.06 -12.66 -7.67
CA SER A 467 -14.70 -12.35 -8.20
C SER A 467 -13.58 -12.68 -7.20
N GLU A 468 -13.96 -13.15 -6.02
CA GLU A 468 -13.13 -13.85 -5.05
C GLU A 468 -12.67 -15.22 -5.59
N ALA A 469 -13.15 -15.70 -6.74
CA ALA A 469 -13.00 -17.08 -7.24
C ALA A 469 -11.57 -17.59 -7.53
N GLU A 470 -10.56 -16.76 -7.82
CA GLU A 470 -9.16 -17.24 -7.97
C GLU A 470 -8.40 -17.29 -6.64
N GLN A 471 -8.78 -16.46 -5.67
CA GLN A 471 -8.24 -16.47 -4.31
C GLN A 471 -9.02 -17.45 -3.42
N GLU A 472 -10.32 -17.60 -3.67
CA GLU A 472 -11.19 -18.68 -3.23
C GLU A 472 -10.85 -20.01 -3.89
N ALA A 473 -10.25 -20.12 -5.07
CA ALA A 473 -9.80 -21.45 -5.52
C ALA A 473 -8.79 -22.07 -4.53
N SER A 474 -7.96 -21.25 -3.87
CA SER A 474 -7.03 -21.68 -2.82
C SER A 474 -7.69 -21.71 -1.42
N PHE A 475 -8.58 -20.75 -1.12
CA PHE A 475 -9.33 -20.70 0.14
C PHE A 475 -10.45 -21.75 0.22
N CYS A 476 -11.22 -21.98 -0.85
CA CYS A 476 -12.12 -23.12 -1.07
C CYS A 476 -11.40 -24.45 -1.13
N LEU A 477 -10.15 -24.56 -1.60
CA LEU A 477 -9.41 -25.83 -1.42
C LEU A 477 -9.15 -26.09 0.07
N CYS A 478 -8.76 -25.05 0.82
CA CYS A 478 -8.58 -25.15 2.28
C CYS A 478 -9.91 -25.36 3.03
N LEU A 479 -10.97 -24.63 2.69
CA LEU A 479 -12.31 -24.75 3.28
C LEU A 479 -13.00 -26.04 2.87
N PHE A 480 -12.77 -26.57 1.67
CA PHE A 480 -13.24 -27.88 1.24
C PHE A 480 -12.55 -28.98 2.02
N VAL A 481 -11.23 -28.88 2.24
CA VAL A 481 -10.50 -29.81 3.12
C VAL A 481 -11.02 -29.72 4.56
N ILE A 482 -11.28 -28.51 5.08
CA ILE A 482 -11.85 -28.29 6.42
C ILE A 482 -13.31 -28.81 6.50
N SER A 483 -14.13 -28.60 5.47
CA SER A 483 -15.54 -29.03 5.44
C SER A 483 -15.67 -30.53 5.30
N VAL A 484 -14.83 -31.17 4.48
CA VAL A 484 -14.70 -32.64 4.41
C VAL A 484 -14.25 -33.19 5.77
N PHE A 485 -13.40 -32.47 6.51
CA PHE A 485 -12.95 -32.88 7.83
C PHE A 485 -14.02 -32.68 8.93
N LEU A 486 -14.82 -31.62 8.88
CA LEU A 486 -15.97 -31.43 9.78
C LEU A 486 -17.06 -32.49 9.53
N VAL A 487 -17.31 -32.83 8.27
CA VAL A 487 -18.22 -33.93 7.90
C VAL A 487 -17.69 -35.30 8.35
N LEU A 488 -16.37 -35.52 8.36
CA LEU A 488 -15.78 -36.75 8.88
C LEU A 488 -15.76 -36.81 10.43
N LEU A 489 -15.71 -35.65 11.11
CA LEU A 489 -15.84 -35.54 12.57
C LEU A 489 -17.27 -35.77 13.06
N ASP A 490 -18.30 -35.46 12.26
CA ASP A 490 -19.70 -35.82 12.59
C ASP A 490 -19.99 -37.33 12.42
N PHE A 491 -19.06 -38.10 11.83
CA PHE A 491 -19.20 -39.54 11.59
C PHE A 491 -18.37 -40.44 12.52
N ALA A 492 -17.56 -39.86 13.42
CA ALA A 492 -16.74 -40.58 14.40
C ALA A 492 -17.21 -40.26 15.83
#